data_AF-A0A4Q3N4G5-F1
#
_entry.id   AF-A0A4Q3N4G5-F1
#
_cell.length_a   1.000
_cell.length_b   1.000
_cell.length_c   1.000
_cell.angle_alpha   90.00
_cell.angle_beta   90.00
_cell.angle_gamma   90.00
#
_symmetry.space_group_name_H-M   'P 1'
#
loop_
_entity.id
_entity.type
_entity.pdbx_description
1 polymer ?
#
loop_
_entity_poly.entity_id
_entity_poly.type
_entity_poly.pdbx_seq_one_letter_code
_entity_poly.pdbx_strand_id
1 'polypeptide(L)' 'MSEQHNPVAQPLTGLRVIEFTHMVMGPTCGMVLADLGAEVIKIEPVDGDRTRS' A
#
# COMPACT_ATOMS: atom_id res chain seq x y z
N MET A 1 37.30 1.73 -5.03
CA MET A 1 36.20 1.00 -5.69
C MET A 1 34.93 1.68 -5.24
N SER A 2 34.40 2.61 -6.04
CA SER A 2 33.20 3.37 -5.72
C SER A 2 31.98 2.50 -6.04
N GLU A 3 31.22 2.11 -5.03
CA GLU A 3 29.92 1.48 -5.23
C GLU A 3 29.00 2.49 -5.93
N GLN A 4 28.55 2.15 -7.14
CA GLN A 4 27.49 2.88 -7.83
C GLN A 4 26.19 2.55 -7.12
N HIS A 5 25.63 3.51 -6.38
CA HIS A 5 24.29 3.41 -5.81
C HIS A 5 23.28 3.51 -6.95
N ASN A 6 22.93 2.36 -7.54
CA ASN A 6 21.76 2.29 -8.41
C ASN A 6 20.54 2.52 -7.52
N PRO A 7 19.69 3.54 -7.76
CA PRO A 7 18.49 3.72 -6.96
C PRO A 7 17.67 2.43 -7.10
N VAL A 8 17.57 1.68 -6.01
CA VAL A 8 16.81 0.43 -5.99
C VAL A 8 15.36 0.85 -6.20
N ALA A 9 14.81 0.54 -7.39
CA ALA A 9 13.39 0.70 -7.63
C ALA A 9 12.64 0.00 -6.49
N GLN A 10 11.63 0.66 -5.91
CA GLN A 10 10.88 0.09 -4.81
C GLN A 10 10.37 -1.31 -5.22
N PRO A 11 10.48 -2.32 -4.35
CA PRO A 11 10.40 -3.72 -4.76
C PRO A 11 9.04 -4.15 -5.33
N LEU A 12 7.97 -3.39 -5.09
CA LEU A 12 6.63 -3.65 -5.59
C LEU A 12 6.19 -2.67 -6.69
N THR A 13 7.12 -1.91 -7.27
CA THR A 13 6.83 -0.98 -8.38
C THR A 13 6.12 -1.71 -9.52
N GLY A 14 4.98 -1.16 -9.95
CA GLY A 14 4.19 -1.69 -11.06
C GLY A 14 3.14 -2.73 -10.67
N LEU A 15 3.05 -3.10 -9.39
CA LEU A 15 1.97 -3.94 -8.88
C LEU A 15 0.77 -3.10 -8.44
N ARG A 16 -0.44 -3.62 -8.72
CA ARG A 16 -1.71 -3.06 -8.22
C ARG A 16 -2.34 -4.04 -7.23
N VAL A 17 -2.72 -3.54 -6.06
CA VAL A 17 -3.30 -4.34 -4.96
C VAL A 17 -4.68 -3.81 -4.64
N ILE A 18 -5.68 -4.70 -4.60
CA ILE A 18 -7.04 -4.35 -4.17
C ILE A 18 -7.21 -4.76 -2.71
N GLU A 19 -7.52 -3.80 -1.84
CA GLU A 19 -7.69 -4.01 -0.41
C GLU A 19 -9.17 -3.94 -0.01
N PHE A 20 -9.71 -5.07 0.47
CA PHE A 20 -11.08 -5.19 1.00
C PHE A 20 -11.11 -5.24 2.53
N THR A 21 -10.01 -4.86 3.19
CA THR A 21 -9.95 -4.93 4.64
C THR A 21 -10.76 -3.80 5.28
N HIS A 22 -11.35 -4.07 6.44
CA HIS A 22 -12.15 -3.13 7.23
C HIS A 22 -11.63 -3.13 8.67
N MET A 23 -11.80 -2.02 9.41
CA MET A 23 -11.31 -1.82 10.79
C MET A 23 -9.78 -1.67 10.92
N VAL A 24 -9.30 -1.34 12.13
CA VAL A 24 -7.94 -0.82 12.42
C VAL A 24 -6.77 -1.75 12.03
N MET A 25 -6.94 -3.07 12.02
CA MET A 25 -5.84 -4.02 11.73
C MET A 25 -5.62 -4.30 10.23
N GLY A 26 -6.53 -3.86 9.36
CA GLY A 26 -6.46 -4.04 7.92
C GLY A 26 -5.58 -3.02 7.16
N PRO A 27 -5.70 -1.71 7.43
CA PRO A 27 -4.98 -0.65 6.71
C PRO A 27 -3.46 -0.70 6.87
N THR A 28 -2.94 -1.30 7.94
CA THR A 28 -1.48 -1.39 8.17
C THR A 28 -0.79 -2.20 7.08
N CYS A 29 -1.44 -3.25 6.58
CA CYS A 29 -0.88 -4.08 5.50
C CYS A 29 -0.82 -3.29 4.19
N GLY A 30 -1.91 -2.61 3.81
CA GLY A 30 -1.95 -1.77 2.62
C GLY A 30 -0.92 -0.65 2.63
N MET A 31 -0.71 0.00 3.79
CA MET A 31 0.32 1.03 3.95
C MET A 31 1.73 0.50 3.70
N VAL A 32 2.09 -0.66 4.30
CA VAL A 32 3.41 -1.26 4.08
C VAL A 32 3.63 -1.63 2.61
N LEU A 33 2.61 -2.15 1.92
CA LEU A 33 2.71 -2.48 0.50
C LEU A 33 2.88 -1.22 -0.36
N ALA A 34 2.19 -0.12 -0.03
CA ALA A 34 2.35 1.16 -0.71
C ALA A 34 3.74 1.77 -0.49
N ASP A 35 4.28 1.70 0.73
CA ASP A 35 5.65 2.14 1.05
C ASP A 35 6.72 1.36 0.28
N LEU A 36 6.41 0.12 -0.11
CA LEU A 36 7.24 -0.73 -0.96
C LEU A 36 6.98 -0.54 -2.46
N GLY A 37 6.16 0.43 -2.86
CA GLY A 37 5.96 0.88 -4.24
C GLY A 37 4.74 0.31 -4.97
N ALA A 38 3.84 -0.38 -4.27
CA ALA A 38 2.59 -0.87 -4.87
C ALA A 38 1.52 0.24 -4.99
N GLU A 39 0.70 0.19 -6.04
CA GLU A 39 -0.54 0.97 -6.12
C GLU A 39 -1.63 0.21 -5.34
N VAL A 40 -1.94 0.66 -4.13
CA VAL A 40 -2.96 0.04 -3.28
C VAL A 40 -4.29 0.80 -3.39
N ILE A 41 -5.35 0.09 -3.81
CA ILE A 41 -6.70 0.62 -3.98
C ILE A 41 -7.59 0.02 -2.89
N LYS A 42 -8.03 0.85 -1.95
CA LYS A 42 -8.97 0.44 -0.91
C LYS A 42 -10.40 0.46 -1.44
N ILE A 43 -11.13 -0.63 -1.19
CA ILE A 43 -12.56 -0.74 -1.48
C ILE A 43 -13.32 -0.54 -0.17
N GLU A 44 -14.12 0.51 -0.11
CA GLU A 44 -14.97 0.84 1.03
C GLU A 44 -16.45 0.62 0.69
N PRO A 45 -17.31 0.34 1.69
CA PRO A 45 -18.75 0.46 1.53
C PRO A 45 -19.14 1.87 1.05
N VAL A 46 -20.31 2.01 0.44
CA VAL A 46 -20.82 3.33 -0.03
C VAL A 46 -20.92 4.33 1.12
N ASP A 47 -21.26 3.85 2.32
CA ASP A 47 -21.34 4.65 3.53
C ASP A 47 -19.97 4.93 4.19
N GLY A 48 -18.86 4.48 3.58
CA GLY A 48 -17.49 4.64 4.04
C GLY A 48 -17.00 3.55 5.02
N ASP A 49 -15.70 3.56 5.31
CA ASP A 49 -15.15 2.76 6.43
C ASP A 49 -15.66 3.31 7.78
N ARG A 50 -16.08 2.42 8.68
CA ARG A 50 -16.66 2.75 9.99
C ARG A 50 -15.68 3.46 10.93
N THR A 51 -14.39 3.45 10.61
CA THR A 51 -13.36 4.17 11.37
C THR A 51 -13.08 5.58 10.86
N ARG A 52 -13.73 6.01 9.78
CA ARG A 52 -13.60 7.36 9.23
C ARG A 52 -14.65 8.26 9.90
N SER A 53 -14.23 9.04 10.90
CA SER A 53 -15.03 10.05 11.61
C SER A 53 -15.23 11.32 10.79
#